data_AF-X1AC16-F1
#
_entry.id   AF-X1AC16-F1
#
_cell.length_a   1.000
_cell.length_b   1.000
_cell.length_c   1.000
_cell.angle_alpha   90.00
_cell.angle_beta   90.00
_cell.angle_gamma   90.00
#
_symmetry.space_group_name_H-M   'P 1'
#
loop_
_entity.id
_entity.type
_entity.pdbx_description
1 polymer ?
#
loop_
_entity_poly.entity_id
_entity_poly.type
_entity_poly.pdbx_seq_one_letter_code
_entity_poly.pdbx_strand_id
1 'polypeptide(L)'
;MEEFCIVYSTFPKRKKARQIAKELINDKLIACANIFKIDALYRWKGELEEAHEYAVFFKTRKSLYGKVEKRIKEYHPYDCPAIIQIPIN
;
A
#
# COMPACT_ATOMS: atom_id res chain seq x y z
N MET A 1 -9.11 -9.26 21.80
CA MET A 1 -7.71 -8.91 21.49
C MET A 1 -7.71 -7.97 20.31
N GLU A 2 -6.84 -6.97 20.29
CA GLU A 2 -6.69 -6.12 19.11
C GLU A 2 -5.95 -6.91 18.03
N GLU A 3 -6.65 -7.25 16.95
CA GLU A 3 -6.06 -7.93 15.80
C GLU A 3 -5.32 -6.92 14.92
N PHE A 4 -4.12 -7.26 14.49
CA PHE A 4 -3.30 -6.44 13.59
C PHE A 4 -3.28 -7.03 12.19
N CYS A 5 -3.04 -6.17 11.21
CA CYS A 5 -2.83 -6.60 9.83
C CYS A 5 -1.75 -5.75 9.17
N ILE A 6 -1.16 -6.31 8.11
CA ILE A 6 -0.35 -5.57 7.15
C ILE A 6 -1.25 -5.23 5.98
N VAL A 7 -1.22 -3.98 5.52
CA VAL A 7 -1.76 -3.60 4.22
C VAL A 7 -0.59 -3.49 3.25
N TYR A 8 -0.64 -4.25 2.17
CA TYR A 8 0.33 -4.21 1.09
C TYR A 8 -0.19 -3.34 -0.06
N SER A 9 0.66 -2.46 -0.58
CA SER A 9 0.40 -1.70 -1.81
C SER A 9 1.70 -1.42 -2.55
N THR A 10 1.64 -1.22 -3.86
CA THR A 10 2.79 -0.80 -4.67
C THR A 10 2.60 0.60 -5.24
N PHE A 11 3.69 1.33 -5.46
CA PHE A 11 3.65 2.68 -6.01
C PHE A 11 4.73 2.87 -7.09
N PRO A 12 4.46 3.68 -8.13
CA PRO A 12 5.41 3.91 -9.23
C PRO A 12 6.67 4.67 -8.80
N LYS A 13 6.61 5.43 -7.69
CA LYS A 13 7.69 6.32 -7.24
C LYS A 13 7.84 6.28 -5.73
N ARG A 14 9.09 6.19 -5.25
CA ARG A 14 9.44 6.24 -3.82
C ARG A 14 8.87 7.48 -3.12
N LYS A 15 8.89 8.63 -3.80
CA LYS A 15 8.36 9.90 -3.26
C LYS A 15 6.87 9.78 -2.92
N LYS A 16 6.09 9.14 -3.79
CA LYS A 16 4.64 8.97 -3.61
C LYS A 16 4.33 7.96 -2.49
N ALA A 17 5.04 6.83 -2.47
CA ALA A 17 4.97 5.86 -1.38
C ALA A 17 5.25 6.52 0.00
N ARG A 18 6.32 7.32 0.08
CA ARG A 18 6.68 8.05 1.31
C ARG A 18 5.66 9.11 1.71
N GLN A 19 5.08 9.82 0.75
CA GLN A 19 4.05 10.81 1.00
C GLN A 19 2.82 10.16 1.64
N ILE A 20 2.27 9.12 1.00
CA ILE A 20 1.07 8.42 1.50
C ILE A 20 1.34 7.79 2.86
N ALA A 21 2.51 7.16 3.05
CA ALA A 21 2.89 6.62 4.36
C ALA A 21 2.88 7.69 5.46
N LYS A 22 3.42 8.89 5.19
CA LYS A 22 3.41 9.99 6.17
C LYS A 22 2.01 10.48 6.48
N GLU A 23 1.17 10.65 5.46
CA GLU A 23 -0.22 11.08 5.63
C GLU A 23 -1.01 10.07 6.49
N LEU A 24 -0.90 8.78 6.20
CA LEU A 24 -1.55 7.72 6.98
C LEU A 24 -1.06 7.65 8.43
N ILE A 25 0.24 7.90 8.68
CA ILE A 25 0.81 7.97 10.04
C ILE A 25 0.26 9.18 10.78
N ASN A 26 0.26 10.37 10.15
CA ASN A 26 -0.24 11.61 10.75
C ASN A 26 -1.73 11.50 11.11
N ASP A 27 -2.51 10.83 10.27
CA ASP A 27 -3.94 10.57 10.49
C ASP A 27 -4.20 9.44 11.50
N LYS A 28 -3.15 8.85 12.07
CA LYS A 28 -3.20 7.72 13.02
C LYS A 28 -3.93 6.49 12.45
N LEU A 29 -3.91 6.32 11.13
CA LEU A 29 -4.51 5.18 10.44
C LEU A 29 -3.57 3.98 10.38
N ILE A 30 -2.25 4.22 10.45
CA ILE A 30 -1.22 3.18 10.50
C ILE A 30 -0.18 3.55 11.56
N ALA A 31 0.48 2.54 12.12
CA ALA A 31 1.56 2.76 13.09
C ALA A 31 2.93 2.96 12.40
N CYS A 32 3.19 2.24 11.31
CA CYS A 32 4.42 2.39 10.54
C CYS A 32 4.27 1.88 9.09
N ALA A 33 5.27 2.19 8.27
CA ALA A 33 5.39 1.70 6.90
C ALA A 33 6.82 1.24 6.59
N ASN A 34 6.98 0.10 5.91
CA ASN A 34 8.26 -0.33 5.33
C ASN A 34 8.20 -0.25 3.80
N ILE A 35 9.21 0.33 3.16
CA ILE A 35 9.22 0.64 1.72
C ILE A 35 10.41 -0.06 1.06
N PHE A 36 10.15 -0.84 0.02
CA PHE A 36 11.15 -1.65 -0.69
C PHE A 36 11.07 -1.36 -2.19
N LYS A 37 12.22 -1.34 -2.88
CA LYS A 37 12.22 -1.31 -4.35
C LYS A 37 11.95 -2.72 -4.85
N ILE A 38 11.08 -2.86 -5.85
CA ILE A 38 10.72 -4.15 -6.46
C ILE A 38 10.67 -4.02 -7.99
N ASP A 39 10.76 -5.16 -8.65
CA ASP A 39 10.33 -5.32 -10.04
C ASP A 39 8.92 -5.91 -10.04
N ALA A 40 8.03 -5.29 -10.83
CA ALA A 40 6.65 -5.70 -10.98
C ALA A 40 6.44 -6.19 -12.41
N LEU A 41 6.03 -7.46 -12.54
CA LEU A 41 5.69 -8.07 -13.82
C LEU A 41 4.20 -8.41 -13.80
N TYR A 42 3.46 -7.95 -14.80
CA TYR A 42 2.01 -8.17 -14.89
C TYR A 42 1.53 -8.10 -16.34
N ARG A 43 0.31 -8.58 -16.61
CA ARG A 43 -0.30 -8.45 -17.94
C ARG A 43 -1.24 -7.26 -17.97
N TRP A 44 -1.06 -6.36 -18.94
CA TRP A 44 -1.93 -5.23 -19.17
C TRP A 44 -2.29 -5.13 -20.64
N LYS A 45 -3.59 -5.00 -20.94
CA LYS A 45 -4.12 -4.92 -22.33
C LYS A 45 -3.59 -6.01 -23.27
N GLY A 46 -3.35 -7.21 -22.74
CA GLY A 46 -2.89 -8.37 -23.50
C GLY A 46 -1.37 -8.54 -23.51
N GLU A 47 -0.59 -7.53 -23.15
CA GLU A 47 0.88 -7.56 -23.20
C GLU A 47 1.50 -7.78 -21.82
N LEU A 48 2.69 -8.37 -21.79
CA LEU A 48 3.51 -8.46 -20.57
C LEU A 48 4.17 -7.10 -20.33
N GLU A 49 3.89 -6.52 -19.17
CA GLU A 49 4.47 -5.27 -18.71
C GLU A 49 5.48 -5.54 -17.59
N GLU A 50 6.55 -4.76 -17.59
CA GLU A 50 7.56 -4.75 -16.53
C GLU A 50 7.73 -3.32 -16.01
N ALA A 51 7.70 -3.15 -14.69
CA ALA A 51 7.83 -1.84 -14.06
C ALA A 51 8.70 -1.91 -12.80
N HIS A 52 9.51 -0.86 -12.59
CA HIS A 52 10.15 -0.66 -11.30
C HIS A 52 9.19 0.06 -10.36
N GLU A 53 8.83 -0.60 -9.27
CA GLU A 53 7.88 -0.08 -8.30
C GLU A 53 8.47 -0.06 -6.89
N TYR A 54 7.68 0.51 -5.97
CA TYR A 54 7.97 0.50 -4.55
C TYR A 54 6.84 -0.18 -3.81
N ALA A 55 7.11 -1.39 -3.30
CA ALA A 55 6.22 -2.09 -2.38
C ALA A 55 6.23 -1.40 -1.02
N VAL A 56 5.06 -1.35 -0.38
CA VAL A 56 4.89 -0.81 0.96
C VAL A 56 4.08 -1.77 1.81
N PHE A 57 4.62 -2.08 2.99
CA PHE A 57 3.88 -2.71 4.07
C PHE A 57 3.47 -1.66 5.09
N PHE A 58 2.18 -1.35 5.15
CA PHE A 58 1.58 -0.51 6.17
C PHE A 58 1.07 -1.37 7.32
N LYS A 59 1.50 -1.12 8.55
CA LYS A 59 1.10 -1.94 9.72
C LYS A 59 0.03 -1.20 10.51
N THR A 60 -1.11 -1.85 10.73
CA THR A 60 -2.26 -1.23 11.39
C THR A 60 -3.09 -2.26 12.16
N ARG A 61 -4.10 -1.76 12.88
CA ARG A 61 -5.15 -2.59 13.47
C ARG A 61 -6.11 -3.03 12.36
N LYS A 62 -6.60 -4.26 12.43
CA LYS A 62 -7.55 -4.82 11.47
C LYS A 62 -8.82 -3.98 11.34
N SER A 63 -9.28 -3.39 12.44
CA SER A 63 -10.43 -2.46 12.48
C SER A 63 -10.25 -1.17 11.68
N LEU A 64 -9.00 -0.79 11.36
CA LEU A 64 -8.68 0.41 10.57
C LEU A 64 -8.51 0.13 9.08
N TYR A 65 -8.50 -1.15 8.66
CA TYR A 65 -8.22 -1.53 7.27
C TYR A 65 -9.08 -0.76 6.26
N GLY A 66 -10.40 -0.71 6.44
CA GLY A 66 -11.28 -0.02 5.49
C GLY A 66 -10.98 1.49 5.36
N LYS A 67 -10.53 2.14 6.44
CA LYS A 67 -10.10 3.55 6.40
C LYS A 67 -8.77 3.71 5.68
N VAL A 68 -7.82 2.81 5.94
CA VAL A 68 -6.51 2.78 5.27
C VAL A 68 -6.69 2.53 3.76
N GLU A 69 -7.48 1.53 3.38
CA GLU A 69 -7.76 1.21 1.98
C GLU A 69 -8.37 2.42 1.25
N LYS A 70 -9.43 3.01 1.83
CA LYS A 70 -10.07 4.20 1.26
C LYS A 70 -9.07 5.32 1.04
N ARG A 71 -8.23 5.61 2.04
CA ARG A 71 -7.28 6.71 1.95
C ARG A 71 -6.14 6.43 0.96
N ILE A 72 -5.69 5.19 0.85
CA ILE A 72 -4.73 4.79 -0.18
C ILE A 72 -5.35 5.01 -1.57
N LYS A 73 -6.60 4.58 -1.80
CA LYS A 73 -7.32 4.77 -3.08
C LYS A 73 -7.44 6.24 -3.48
N GLU A 74 -7.82 7.11 -2.54
CA GLU A 74 -7.99 8.55 -2.78
C GLU A 74 -6.72 9.25 -3.30
N TYR A 75 -5.54 8.78 -2.89
CA TYR A 75 -4.26 9.37 -3.27
C TYR A 75 -3.45 8.55 -4.26
N HIS A 76 -3.90 7.36 -4.64
CA HIS A 76 -3.11 6.47 -5.46
C HIS A 76 -2.96 7.03 -6.88
N PRO A 77 -1.75 7.02 -7.48
CA PRO A 77 -1.56 7.44 -8.86
C PRO A 77 -2.10 6.45 -9.91
N TYR A 78 -2.60 5.29 -9.50
CA TYR A 78 -3.10 4.25 -10.40
C TYR A 78 -4.60 4.12 -10.22
N ASP A 79 -5.31 3.87 -11.31
CA ASP A 79 -6.76 3.67 -11.29
C ASP A 79 -7.14 2.35 -10.60
N CYS A 80 -6.29 1.32 -10.72
CA CYS A 80 -6.48 0.01 -10.12
C CYS A 80 -5.27 -0.40 -9.25
N PRO A 81 -5.11 0.19 -8.06
CA PRO A 81 -3.99 -0.13 -7.18
C PRO A 81 -4.14 -1.49 -6.50
N ALA A 82 -3.04 -2.21 -6.33
CA ALA A 82 -3.02 -3.37 -5.44
C ALA A 82 -3.12 -2.90 -3.98
N ILE A 83 -4.20 -3.26 -3.27
CA ILE A 83 -4.36 -2.95 -1.85
C ILE A 83 -4.83 -4.21 -1.12
N ILE A 84 -3.88 -4.92 -0.51
CA ILE A 84 -4.11 -6.28 0.00
C ILE A 84 -4.01 -6.28 1.52
N GLN A 85 -4.99 -6.84 2.21
CA GLN A 85 -4.92 -7.11 3.64
C GLN A 85 -4.24 -8.46 3.90
N ILE A 86 -3.20 -8.46 4.72
CA ILE A 86 -2.48 -9.66 5.17
C ILE A 86 -2.68 -9.77 6.69
N PRO A 87 -3.34 -10.83 7.19
CA PRO A 87 -3.53 -11.02 8.63
C PRO A 87 -2.20 -11.30 9.34
N ILE A 88 -2.10 -10.90 10.60
CA ILE A 88 -1.00 -11.25 11.50
C ILE A 88 -1.57 -12.18 12.58
N ASN A 89 -0.95 -13.34 12.78
CA ASN A 89 -1.34 -14.33 13.78
C ASN A 89 -0.67 -14.07 15.14
#